data_AF-A0A0H5AHA8-F1
#
_entry.id   AF-A0A0H5AHA8-F1
#
_cell.length_a   1.000
_cell.length_b   1.000
_cell.length_c   1.000
_cell.angle_alpha   90.00
_cell.angle_beta   90.00
_cell.angle_gamma   90.00
#
_symmetry.space_group_name_H-M   'P 1'
#
loop_
_entity.id
_entity.type
_entity.pdbx_description
1 polymer ?
#
loop_
_entity_poly.entity_id
_entity_poly.type
_entity_poly.pdbx_seq_one_letter_code
_entity_poly.pdbx_strand_id
1 'polypeptide(L)'
;MKLLFSRVFDGVDEMYAVAEKTLNETVKELGEAAPVAMPNTAYFLANHYAYLGKKITTLGELKAAFPEVKAWTPHGQRLADVFKSGFGTVMAAEVIEACKYAKSPDPYTDASGERQYWGHMSDAEVRELGVPLVTGDIPGFVVVIGSAPSGEEAAELIKGYQSRAIFVFLIGGIIEQAKRMKLNMGFPVRVVPVGQDIWAVAHIISVVNRAAMIFGAVQPGDQEAFDDYTFHRIRAFVNAFAPVPDIVVGAGGGAIAMGFPVVTNDTKDMWAVPKSLIIQENTKDFIETSLEARDIKIKVTKIDIPVAFSTAFEGEIIRRADMQVDIDGSRMDCFEWVRTLDASEIEDHSIELIGPDIDSVAVGSRFALAYVVEVSGKNMQSDFESVFERRFHNFLNCVEGVMHTGQRDLIRIRVSKATFDAGFRAKHFGEVLYAKVKSDCDAVVDKCQVKIYTKPEDLKRLRAEVNKVYEKRDARLSNLTDENVEVFYNCILCQSFSPAHVCIVTPERLGLCGAVSWLDAKATNELDPNGPCQIVTKERVVDENLGIWEDVNEVVNQAS
;
A
#
# COMPACT_ATOMS: atom_id res chain seq x y z
N MET A 1 13.50 37.66 -14.99
CA MET A 1 13.00 37.05 -13.75
C MET A 1 11.49 37.01 -13.85
N LYS A 2 10.90 35.81 -13.95
CA LYS A 2 9.45 35.63 -14.18
C LYS A 2 8.77 35.38 -12.84
N LEU A 3 7.72 36.11 -12.48
CA LEU A 3 7.01 35.94 -11.19
C LEU A 3 6.39 34.54 -11.08
N LEU A 4 6.35 33.97 -9.87
CA LEU A 4 5.80 32.63 -9.62
C LEU A 4 4.36 32.48 -10.15
N PHE A 5 3.50 33.47 -9.90
CA PHE A 5 2.12 33.45 -10.40
C PHE A 5 2.07 33.43 -11.92
N SER A 6 2.92 34.21 -12.60
CA SER A 6 3.05 34.17 -14.06
C SER A 6 3.53 32.81 -14.55
N ARG A 7 4.40 32.10 -13.81
CA ARG A 7 4.81 30.74 -14.17
C ARG A 7 3.65 29.75 -14.07
N VAL A 8 2.85 29.83 -13.01
CA VAL A 8 1.63 29.02 -12.86
C VAL A 8 0.70 29.27 -14.04
N PHE A 9 0.37 30.52 -14.31
CA PHE A 9 -0.59 30.88 -15.37
C PHE A 9 -0.14 30.47 -16.76
N ASP A 10 1.14 30.67 -17.09
CA ASP A 10 1.67 30.26 -18.38
C ASP A 10 1.67 28.73 -18.52
N GLY A 11 1.94 28.00 -17.42
CA GLY A 11 1.83 26.53 -17.40
C GLY A 11 0.39 26.02 -17.55
N VAL A 12 -0.56 26.71 -16.94
CA VAL A 12 -2.00 26.40 -17.06
C VAL A 12 -2.48 26.61 -18.50
N ASP A 13 -2.08 27.72 -19.13
CA ASP A 13 -2.40 28.01 -20.53
C ASP A 13 -1.75 27.00 -21.49
N GLU A 14 -0.51 26.59 -21.21
CA GLU A 14 0.18 25.54 -21.96
C GLU A 14 -0.60 24.22 -21.88
N MET A 15 -0.96 23.76 -20.66
CA MET A 15 -1.73 22.54 -20.47
C MET A 15 -3.10 22.62 -21.16
N TYR A 16 -3.81 23.74 -21.03
CA TYR A 16 -5.11 23.95 -21.67
C TYR A 16 -4.99 23.91 -23.20
N ALA A 17 -3.98 24.55 -23.78
CA ALA A 17 -3.76 24.57 -25.22
C ALA A 17 -3.43 23.17 -25.77
N VAL A 18 -2.62 22.38 -25.04
CA VAL A 18 -2.36 20.98 -25.40
C VAL A 18 -3.65 20.17 -25.34
N ALA A 19 -4.43 20.29 -24.27
CA ALA A 19 -5.70 19.60 -24.11
C ALA A 19 -6.71 19.96 -25.20
N GLU A 20 -6.85 21.25 -25.54
CA GLU A 20 -7.74 21.73 -26.60
C GLU A 20 -7.36 21.13 -27.95
N LYS A 21 -6.07 21.16 -28.29
CA LYS A 21 -5.55 20.60 -29.53
C LYS A 21 -5.82 19.09 -29.58
N THR A 22 -5.46 18.36 -28.52
CA THR A 22 -5.64 16.91 -28.44
C THR A 22 -7.11 16.52 -28.54
N LEU A 23 -8.01 17.23 -27.86
CA LEU A 23 -9.44 16.97 -27.91
C LEU A 23 -10.00 17.20 -29.32
N ASN A 24 -9.67 18.33 -29.94
CA ASN A 24 -10.14 18.64 -31.30
C ASN A 24 -9.63 17.64 -32.34
N GLU A 25 -8.36 17.23 -32.25
CA GLU A 25 -7.79 16.20 -33.12
C GLU A 25 -8.47 14.85 -32.92
N THR A 26 -8.71 14.45 -31.67
CA THR A 26 -9.36 13.18 -31.32
C THR A 26 -10.83 13.15 -31.74
N VAL A 27 -11.57 14.24 -31.55
CA VAL A 27 -12.95 14.39 -32.05
C VAL A 27 -13.00 14.32 -33.58
N LYS A 28 -12.04 14.92 -34.27
CA LYS A 28 -11.95 14.85 -35.74
C LYS A 28 -11.67 13.43 -36.22
N GLU A 29 -10.88 12.67 -35.46
CA GLU A 29 -10.48 11.30 -35.78
C GLU A 29 -11.59 10.27 -35.50
N LEU A 30 -12.22 10.35 -34.32
CA LEU A 30 -13.16 9.32 -33.83
C LEU A 30 -14.64 9.74 -33.93
N GLY A 31 -14.92 11.03 -34.08
CA GLY A 31 -16.27 11.60 -34.09
C GLY A 31 -16.83 11.88 -32.69
N GLU A 32 -17.82 12.78 -32.60
CA GLU A 32 -18.41 13.23 -31.32
C GLU A 32 -19.16 12.12 -30.57
N ALA A 33 -19.66 11.09 -31.27
CA ALA A 33 -20.37 9.97 -30.66
C ALA A 33 -19.44 8.91 -30.05
N ALA A 34 -18.11 9.01 -30.24
CA ALA A 34 -17.19 8.03 -29.70
C ALA A 34 -17.22 8.01 -28.16
N PRO A 35 -17.20 6.83 -27.52
CA PRO A 35 -17.25 6.71 -26.07
C PRO A 35 -15.98 7.26 -25.43
N VAL A 36 -16.15 7.86 -24.25
CA VAL A 36 -15.07 8.27 -23.35
C VAL A 36 -15.30 7.58 -22.03
N ALA A 37 -14.40 6.67 -21.68
CA ALA A 37 -14.44 5.93 -20.42
C ALA A 37 -13.02 5.65 -19.94
N MET A 38 -12.76 5.99 -18.68
CA MET A 38 -11.58 5.49 -17.99
C MET A 38 -11.80 4.02 -17.61
N PRO A 39 -10.76 3.16 -17.64
CA PRO A 39 -10.93 1.74 -17.37
C PRO A 39 -11.28 1.49 -15.90
N ASN A 40 -12.21 0.56 -15.65
CA ASN A 40 -12.55 0.03 -14.33
C ASN A 40 -12.92 1.09 -13.28
N THR A 41 -13.74 2.08 -13.67
CA THR A 41 -14.29 3.07 -12.73
C THR A 41 -15.77 3.36 -12.94
N ALA A 42 -16.49 3.58 -11.84
CA ALA A 42 -17.86 4.08 -11.81
C ALA A 42 -17.94 5.62 -11.77
N TYR A 43 -16.80 6.31 -11.74
CA TYR A 43 -16.70 7.76 -11.51
C TYR A 43 -16.38 8.56 -12.77
N PHE A 44 -16.59 7.98 -13.96
CA PHE A 44 -16.42 8.64 -15.25
C PHE A 44 -15.02 9.27 -15.40
N LEU A 45 -14.95 10.54 -15.81
CA LEU A 45 -13.78 11.39 -15.66
C LEU A 45 -13.81 11.99 -14.26
N ALA A 46 -13.14 11.36 -13.31
CA ALA A 46 -13.31 11.65 -11.89
C ALA A 46 -12.98 13.10 -11.51
N ASN A 47 -12.02 13.75 -12.16
CA ASN A 47 -11.69 15.15 -11.83
C ASN A 47 -12.77 16.10 -12.36
N HIS A 48 -13.26 15.90 -13.59
CA HIS A 48 -14.41 16.66 -14.10
C HIS A 48 -15.69 16.38 -13.30
N TYR A 49 -15.91 15.13 -12.89
CA TYR A 49 -17.09 14.76 -12.11
C TYR A 49 -17.03 15.42 -10.73
N ALA A 50 -15.89 15.40 -10.06
CA ALA A 50 -15.68 16.02 -8.76
C ALA A 50 -15.95 17.54 -8.78
N TYR A 51 -15.36 18.28 -9.73
CA TYR A 51 -15.42 19.74 -9.70
C TYR A 51 -16.56 20.36 -10.53
N LEU A 52 -17.03 19.69 -11.59
CA LEU A 52 -18.11 20.18 -12.44
C LEU A 52 -19.45 19.46 -12.19
N GLY A 53 -19.45 18.35 -11.43
CA GLY A 53 -20.65 17.53 -11.20
C GLY A 53 -21.15 16.81 -12.46
N LYS A 54 -20.33 16.73 -13.52
CA LYS A 54 -20.74 16.21 -14.83
C LYS A 54 -20.25 14.80 -15.10
N LYS A 55 -21.19 13.94 -15.49
CA LYS A 55 -20.91 12.60 -16.00
C LYS A 55 -20.69 12.69 -17.50
N ILE A 56 -19.43 12.60 -17.92
CA ILE A 56 -19.02 12.66 -19.32
C ILE A 56 -18.82 11.23 -19.82
N THR A 57 -19.48 10.89 -20.93
CA THR A 57 -19.50 9.53 -21.50
C THR A 57 -19.12 9.49 -22.98
N THR A 58 -19.09 10.63 -23.68
CA THR A 58 -18.72 10.73 -25.09
C THR A 58 -17.76 11.88 -25.37
N LEU A 59 -17.06 11.84 -26.52
CA LEU A 59 -16.18 12.92 -26.94
C LEU A 59 -16.94 14.23 -27.22
N GLY A 60 -18.18 14.15 -27.71
CA GLY A 60 -19.06 15.30 -27.90
C GLY A 60 -19.41 15.98 -26.59
N GLU A 61 -19.75 15.20 -25.56
CA GLU A 61 -19.98 15.71 -24.19
C GLU A 61 -18.72 16.33 -23.61
N LEU A 62 -17.56 15.68 -23.78
CA LEU A 62 -16.27 16.20 -23.31
C LEU A 62 -15.95 17.54 -23.98
N LYS A 63 -16.13 17.64 -25.30
CA LYS A 63 -15.96 18.88 -26.08
C LYS A 63 -16.92 19.98 -25.65
N ALA A 64 -18.17 19.64 -25.34
CA ALA A 64 -19.14 20.61 -24.86
C ALA A 64 -18.84 21.10 -23.43
N ALA A 65 -18.26 20.26 -22.58
CA ALA A 65 -17.89 20.61 -21.20
C ALA A 65 -16.55 21.34 -21.11
N PHE A 66 -15.62 21.12 -22.05
CA PHE A 66 -14.26 21.65 -21.98
C PHE A 66 -14.16 23.19 -21.85
N PRO A 67 -15.01 24.02 -22.50
CA PRO A 67 -14.98 25.47 -22.29
C PRO A 67 -15.20 25.90 -20.83
N GLU A 68 -15.88 25.10 -20.01
CA GLU A 68 -16.05 25.39 -18.59
C GLU A 68 -14.73 25.27 -17.83
N VAL A 69 -13.82 24.39 -18.25
CA VAL A 69 -12.46 24.28 -17.68
C VAL A 69 -11.72 25.61 -17.81
N LYS A 70 -11.95 26.40 -18.87
CA LYS A 70 -11.33 27.73 -19.00
C LYS A 70 -11.78 28.71 -17.92
N ALA A 71 -13.01 28.58 -17.41
CA ALA A 71 -13.49 29.39 -16.29
C ALA A 71 -12.79 29.06 -14.96
N TRP A 72 -12.09 27.92 -14.91
CA TRP A 72 -11.22 27.51 -13.82
C TRP A 72 -9.78 27.98 -13.98
N THR A 73 -9.43 28.71 -15.04
CA THR A 73 -8.07 29.23 -15.25
C THR A 73 -8.04 30.78 -15.22
N PRO A 74 -8.40 31.44 -14.10
CA PRO A 74 -8.31 32.90 -14.01
C PRO A 74 -6.86 33.38 -13.83
N HIS A 75 -6.49 34.45 -14.52
CA HIS A 75 -5.14 35.05 -14.46
C HIS A 75 -5.01 36.23 -13.49
N GLY A 76 -5.89 36.30 -12.49
CA GLY A 76 -5.81 37.34 -11.48
C GLY A 76 -4.54 37.18 -10.62
N GLN A 77 -3.87 38.28 -10.28
CA GLN A 77 -2.65 38.22 -9.45
C GLN A 77 -2.98 38.05 -7.95
N ARG A 78 -3.80 37.04 -7.62
CA ARG A 78 -4.20 36.69 -6.25
C ARG A 78 -4.01 35.20 -6.02
N LEU A 79 -3.78 34.83 -4.76
CA LEU A 79 -3.57 33.43 -4.39
C LEU A 79 -4.76 32.52 -4.76
N ALA A 80 -5.99 33.01 -4.60
CA ALA A 80 -7.19 32.28 -4.98
C ALA A 80 -7.25 31.95 -6.49
N ASP A 81 -6.73 32.84 -7.34
CA ASP A 81 -6.70 32.64 -8.79
C ASP A 81 -5.67 31.58 -9.20
N VAL A 82 -4.53 31.56 -8.51
CA VAL A 82 -3.48 30.52 -8.65
C VAL A 82 -4.04 29.15 -8.28
N PHE A 83 -4.72 29.04 -7.14
CA PHE A 83 -5.31 27.78 -6.68
C PHE A 83 -6.40 27.29 -7.64
N LYS A 84 -7.30 28.19 -8.04
CA LYS A 84 -8.35 27.86 -9.02
C LYS A 84 -7.75 27.36 -10.34
N SER A 85 -6.74 28.07 -10.85
CA SER A 85 -6.00 27.68 -12.07
C SER A 85 -5.30 26.33 -11.94
N GLY A 86 -4.85 25.97 -10.74
CA GLY A 86 -4.33 24.65 -10.42
C GLY A 86 -5.33 23.53 -10.71
N PHE A 87 -6.57 23.65 -10.23
CA PHE A 87 -7.65 22.69 -10.53
C PHE A 87 -7.96 22.65 -12.04
N GLY A 88 -7.98 23.80 -12.71
CA GLY A 88 -8.13 23.89 -14.16
C GLY A 88 -7.05 23.11 -14.92
N THR A 89 -5.80 23.14 -14.43
CA THR A 89 -4.68 22.38 -15.00
C THR A 89 -4.90 20.88 -14.89
N VAL A 90 -5.39 20.39 -13.75
CA VAL A 90 -5.68 18.96 -13.55
C VAL A 90 -6.82 18.49 -14.46
N MET A 91 -7.90 19.28 -14.58
CA MET A 91 -9.00 18.96 -15.50
C MET A 91 -8.52 18.95 -16.96
N ALA A 92 -7.70 19.92 -17.38
CA ALA A 92 -7.11 19.92 -18.72
C ALA A 92 -6.21 18.69 -18.96
N ALA A 93 -5.41 18.29 -17.96
CA ALA A 93 -4.63 17.05 -18.03
C ALA A 93 -5.51 15.80 -18.17
N GLU A 94 -6.64 15.73 -17.45
CA GLU A 94 -7.60 14.61 -17.57
C GLU A 94 -8.22 14.53 -18.97
N VAL A 95 -8.43 15.66 -19.66
CA VAL A 95 -8.88 15.65 -21.06
C VAL A 95 -7.87 14.98 -21.98
N ILE A 96 -6.58 15.27 -21.82
CA ILE A 96 -5.51 14.65 -22.62
C ILE A 96 -5.51 13.14 -22.38
N GLU A 97 -5.59 12.72 -21.12
CA GLU A 97 -5.62 11.30 -20.75
C GLU A 97 -6.89 10.59 -21.25
N ALA A 98 -8.05 11.22 -21.14
CA ALA A 98 -9.30 10.70 -21.67
C ALA A 98 -9.23 10.49 -23.18
N CYS A 99 -8.60 11.41 -23.91
CA CYS A 99 -8.40 11.26 -25.36
C CYS A 99 -7.48 10.08 -25.70
N LYS A 100 -6.45 9.80 -24.88
CA LYS A 100 -5.61 8.60 -25.07
C LYS A 100 -6.43 7.32 -24.91
N TYR A 101 -7.25 7.23 -23.86
CA TYR A 101 -8.11 6.07 -23.61
C TYR A 101 -9.24 5.92 -24.64
N ALA A 102 -9.72 7.03 -25.21
CA ALA A 102 -10.67 6.98 -26.33
C ALA A 102 -10.05 6.40 -27.61
N LYS A 103 -8.75 6.64 -27.84
CA LYS A 103 -8.00 6.14 -29.00
C LYS A 103 -7.56 4.69 -28.85
N SER A 104 -7.19 4.29 -27.64
CA SER A 104 -6.74 2.94 -27.32
C SER A 104 -7.24 2.56 -25.94
N PRO A 105 -7.84 1.37 -25.74
CA PRO A 105 -8.23 0.91 -24.40
C PRO A 105 -7.03 0.74 -23.46
N ASP A 106 -5.83 0.50 -24.00
CA ASP A 106 -4.59 0.26 -23.26
C ASP A 106 -3.45 1.19 -23.74
N PRO A 107 -3.56 2.52 -23.55
CA PRO A 107 -2.62 3.49 -24.12
C PRO A 107 -1.23 3.48 -23.46
N TYR A 108 -1.09 2.75 -22.35
CA TYR A 108 0.14 2.63 -21.57
C TYR A 108 0.83 1.27 -21.69
N THR A 109 0.31 0.42 -22.56
CA THR A 109 0.90 -0.87 -22.90
C THR A 109 1.66 -0.72 -24.23
N ASP A 110 2.87 -1.27 -24.30
CA ASP A 110 3.63 -1.25 -25.53
C ASP A 110 3.15 -2.30 -26.54
N ALA A 111 3.75 -2.30 -27.74
CA ALA A 111 3.40 -3.22 -28.81
C ALA A 111 3.66 -4.71 -28.48
N SER A 112 4.46 -5.01 -27.45
CA SER A 112 4.72 -6.37 -26.97
C SER A 112 3.65 -6.88 -26.00
N GLY A 113 2.74 -6.00 -25.55
CA GLY A 113 1.74 -6.30 -24.53
C GLY A 113 2.25 -6.08 -23.10
N GLU A 114 3.44 -5.48 -22.94
CA GLU A 114 3.99 -5.15 -21.63
C GLU A 114 3.53 -3.76 -21.18
N ARG A 115 2.99 -3.66 -19.97
CA ARG A 115 2.52 -2.40 -19.38
C ARG A 115 3.72 -1.53 -19.02
N GLN A 116 3.97 -0.47 -19.80
CA GLN A 116 5.10 0.45 -19.59
C GLN A 116 4.86 1.42 -18.43
N TYR A 117 3.61 1.84 -18.27
CA TYR A 117 3.18 2.75 -17.20
C TYR A 117 1.82 2.32 -16.65
N TRP A 118 1.52 2.74 -15.43
CA TRP A 118 0.27 2.40 -14.78
C TRP A 118 -0.90 3.15 -15.43
N GLY A 119 -0.79 4.45 -15.67
CA GLY A 119 -1.92 5.25 -16.15
C GLY A 119 -3.05 5.28 -15.12
N HIS A 120 -4.28 5.10 -15.58
CA HIS A 120 -5.47 5.14 -14.73
C HIS A 120 -5.49 3.98 -13.72
N MET A 121 -5.70 4.32 -12.45
CA MET A 121 -5.90 3.35 -11.36
C MET A 121 -7.40 3.03 -11.23
N SER A 122 -7.75 1.76 -11.18
CA SER A 122 -9.12 1.26 -11.02
C SER A 122 -9.75 1.66 -9.67
N ASP A 123 -11.07 1.58 -9.56
CA ASP A 123 -11.76 1.81 -8.28
C ASP A 123 -11.38 0.77 -7.20
N ALA A 124 -11.00 -0.44 -7.61
CA ALA A 124 -10.51 -1.47 -6.69
C ALA A 124 -9.17 -1.05 -6.06
N GLU A 125 -8.26 -0.50 -6.86
CA GLU A 125 -6.99 0.06 -6.37
C GLU A 125 -7.21 1.29 -5.48
N VAL A 126 -8.18 2.15 -5.80
CA VAL A 126 -8.56 3.26 -4.90
C VAL A 126 -9.08 2.72 -3.56
N ARG A 127 -9.82 1.60 -3.56
CA ARG A 127 -10.31 0.98 -2.33
C ARG A 127 -9.17 0.40 -1.49
N GLU A 128 -8.26 -0.33 -2.14
CA GLU A 128 -7.07 -0.92 -1.55
C GLU A 128 -6.15 0.15 -0.91
N LEU A 129 -5.94 1.28 -1.58
CA LEU A 129 -5.12 2.37 -1.04
C LEU A 129 -5.88 3.24 -0.04
N GLY A 130 -7.17 3.45 -0.25
CA GLY A 130 -7.96 4.44 0.49
C GLY A 130 -8.26 4.05 1.93
N VAL A 131 -8.57 2.78 2.22
CA VAL A 131 -8.82 2.33 3.60
C VAL A 131 -7.57 2.54 4.47
N PRO A 132 -6.37 2.06 4.10
CA PRO A 132 -5.14 2.29 4.87
C PRO A 132 -4.74 3.77 5.03
N LEU A 133 -5.06 4.62 4.04
CA LEU A 133 -4.83 6.07 4.15
C LEU A 133 -5.75 6.72 5.21
N VAL A 134 -6.98 6.24 5.35
CA VAL A 134 -7.95 6.74 6.34
C VAL A 134 -7.66 6.18 7.74
N THR A 135 -7.29 4.90 7.86
CA THR A 135 -6.91 4.27 9.15
C THR A 135 -5.54 4.75 9.64
N GLY A 136 -4.69 5.26 8.74
CA GLY A 136 -3.34 5.75 9.06
C GLY A 136 -2.27 4.67 8.99
N ASP A 137 -2.60 3.47 8.50
CA ASP A 137 -1.66 2.38 8.25
C ASP A 137 -0.68 2.73 7.12
N ILE A 138 -1.14 3.50 6.13
CA ILE A 138 -0.28 4.19 5.16
C ILE A 138 -0.18 5.64 5.63
N PRO A 139 1.02 6.12 6.06
CA PRO A 139 1.16 7.45 6.63
C PRO A 139 0.85 8.59 5.64
N GLY A 140 0.94 8.30 4.34
CA GLY A 140 0.71 9.24 3.24
C GLY A 140 1.28 8.72 1.92
N PHE A 141 1.22 9.55 0.88
CA PHE A 141 1.85 9.26 -0.40
C PHE A 141 2.62 10.45 -0.96
N VAL A 142 3.66 10.15 -1.75
CA VAL A 142 4.48 11.14 -2.45
C VAL A 142 4.27 11.03 -3.96
N VAL A 143 4.23 12.18 -4.64
CA VAL A 143 4.32 12.25 -6.10
C VAL A 143 5.70 12.78 -6.47
N VAL A 144 6.55 11.93 -7.06
CA VAL A 144 7.91 12.31 -7.50
C VAL A 144 7.87 12.60 -9.00
N ILE A 145 8.25 13.82 -9.37
CA ILE A 145 8.18 14.35 -10.74
C ILE A 145 9.57 14.77 -11.20
N GLY A 146 9.91 14.43 -12.45
CA GLY A 146 11.17 14.84 -13.07
C GLY A 146 12.24 13.77 -12.95
N SER A 147 13.52 14.15 -12.89
CA SER A 147 14.65 13.22 -12.75
C SER A 147 15.50 13.63 -11.57
N ALA A 148 15.83 12.69 -10.67
CA ALA A 148 16.81 12.94 -9.62
C ALA A 148 18.20 13.22 -10.22
N PRO A 149 19.15 13.80 -9.46
CA PRO A 149 20.49 14.09 -9.98
C PRO A 149 21.24 12.85 -10.49
N SER A 150 20.99 11.68 -9.91
CA SER A 150 21.58 10.39 -10.30
C SER A 150 20.57 9.23 -10.16
N GLY A 151 20.90 8.06 -10.72
CA GLY A 151 20.07 6.86 -10.56
C GLY A 151 20.12 6.34 -9.12
N GLU A 152 21.27 6.45 -8.47
CA GLU A 152 21.51 6.09 -7.09
C GLU A 152 20.66 6.93 -6.14
N GLU A 153 20.61 8.25 -6.31
CA GLU A 153 19.75 9.13 -5.52
C GLU A 153 18.26 8.86 -5.78
N ALA A 154 17.86 8.53 -7.01
CA ALA A 154 16.49 8.11 -7.30
C ALA A 154 16.13 6.85 -6.51
N ALA A 155 16.99 5.84 -6.51
CA ALA A 155 16.77 4.60 -5.78
C ALA A 155 16.76 4.80 -4.26
N GLU A 156 17.68 5.61 -3.73
CA GLU A 156 17.73 5.96 -2.31
C GLU A 156 16.45 6.68 -1.88
N LEU A 157 15.98 7.67 -2.66
CA LEU A 157 14.74 8.40 -2.37
C LEU A 157 13.52 7.47 -2.37
N ILE A 158 13.35 6.68 -3.44
CA ILE A 158 12.19 5.80 -3.61
C ILE A 158 12.15 4.75 -2.50
N LYS A 159 13.26 4.05 -2.25
CA LYS A 159 13.36 3.07 -1.16
C LYS A 159 13.21 3.74 0.22
N GLY A 160 13.71 4.96 0.37
CA GLY A 160 13.58 5.75 1.59
C GLY A 160 12.13 6.05 1.96
N TYR A 161 11.28 6.37 0.99
CA TYR A 161 9.84 6.49 1.20
C TYR A 161 9.14 5.14 1.40
N GLN A 162 9.45 4.15 0.55
CA GLN A 162 8.85 2.81 0.61
C GLN A 162 9.09 2.12 1.97
N SER A 163 10.32 2.22 2.51
CA SER A 163 10.70 1.72 3.85
C SER A 163 9.99 2.43 5.00
N ARG A 164 9.46 3.63 4.79
CA ARG A 164 8.62 4.37 5.73
C ARG A 164 7.12 4.15 5.49
N ALA A 165 6.77 3.15 4.67
CA ALA A 165 5.42 2.82 4.23
C ALA A 165 4.70 3.96 3.49
N ILE A 166 5.42 4.98 3.01
CA ILE A 166 4.87 6.02 2.14
C ILE A 166 4.66 5.43 0.75
N PHE A 167 3.45 5.59 0.22
CA PHE A 167 3.14 5.16 -1.14
C PHE A 167 3.79 6.12 -2.15
N VAL A 168 4.44 5.60 -3.20
CA VAL A 168 5.25 6.40 -4.13
C VAL A 168 4.63 6.39 -5.52
N PHE A 169 4.22 7.54 -6.02
CA PHE A 169 3.86 7.74 -7.42
C PHE A 169 5.01 8.41 -8.17
N LEU A 170 5.32 7.91 -9.36
CA LEU A 170 6.44 8.38 -10.19
C LEU A 170 5.91 8.94 -11.51
N ILE A 171 6.39 10.11 -11.92
CA ILE A 171 6.09 10.74 -13.22
C ILE A 171 7.38 11.25 -13.87
N GLY A 172 7.60 10.88 -15.13
CA GLY A 172 8.74 11.34 -15.93
C GLY A 172 10.04 10.57 -15.70
N GLY A 173 11.17 11.27 -15.83
CA GLY A 173 12.49 10.62 -15.96
C GLY A 173 12.96 9.79 -14.76
N ILE A 174 12.36 10.00 -13.58
CA ILE A 174 12.57 9.20 -12.37
C ILE A 174 12.15 7.74 -12.59
N ILE A 175 11.16 7.48 -13.46
CA ILE A 175 10.72 6.12 -13.82
C ILE A 175 11.86 5.39 -14.54
N GLU A 176 12.50 6.04 -15.51
CA GLU A 176 13.61 5.45 -16.24
C GLU A 176 14.86 5.27 -15.37
N GLN A 177 15.07 6.15 -14.37
CA GLN A 177 16.09 5.95 -13.34
C GLN A 177 15.79 4.70 -12.49
N ALA A 178 14.56 4.55 -12.00
CA ALA A 178 14.12 3.39 -11.22
C ALA A 178 14.25 2.07 -12.02
N LYS A 179 13.88 2.07 -13.31
CA LYS A 179 14.08 0.92 -14.22
C LYS A 179 15.56 0.54 -14.34
N ARG A 180 16.45 1.51 -14.58
CA ARG A 180 17.91 1.27 -14.67
C ARG A 180 18.49 0.70 -13.38
N MET A 181 17.99 1.15 -12.24
CA MET A 181 18.37 0.65 -10.91
C MET A 181 17.69 -0.67 -10.54
N LYS A 182 16.86 -1.24 -11.44
CA LYS A 182 16.14 -2.50 -11.26
C LYS A 182 15.26 -2.52 -10.00
N LEU A 183 14.63 -1.40 -9.69
CA LEU A 183 13.66 -1.34 -8.60
C LEU A 183 12.39 -2.08 -8.99
N ASN A 184 11.85 -2.86 -8.05
CA ASN A 184 10.51 -3.42 -8.18
C ASN A 184 9.50 -2.27 -8.15
N MET A 185 8.70 -2.17 -9.20
CA MET A 185 7.67 -1.15 -9.36
C MET A 185 6.34 -1.80 -9.70
N GLY A 186 5.27 -1.22 -9.17
CA GLY A 186 3.89 -1.67 -9.31
C GLY A 186 3.06 -1.21 -8.13
N PHE A 187 1.74 -1.31 -8.29
CA PHE A 187 0.78 -0.98 -7.23
C PHE A 187 0.97 -1.84 -5.96
N PRO A 188 1.15 -3.18 -6.04
CA PRO A 188 1.29 -4.02 -4.85
C PRO A 188 2.53 -3.68 -4.00
N VAL A 189 3.63 -3.27 -4.65
CA VAL A 189 4.87 -2.87 -3.97
C VAL A 189 4.90 -1.37 -3.62
N ARG A 190 3.78 -0.66 -3.84
CA ARG A 190 3.57 0.76 -3.49
C ARG A 190 4.54 1.74 -4.16
N VAL A 191 5.07 1.37 -5.33
CA VAL A 191 5.94 2.23 -6.15
C VAL A 191 5.41 2.22 -7.58
N VAL A 192 4.55 3.19 -7.91
CA VAL A 192 3.74 3.17 -9.14
C VAL A 192 4.31 4.10 -10.21
N PRO A 193 4.77 3.57 -11.36
CA PRO A 193 5.21 4.38 -12.49
C PRO A 193 3.98 4.87 -13.27
N VAL A 194 3.46 6.05 -12.96
CA VAL A 194 2.13 6.50 -13.44
C VAL A 194 2.15 6.87 -14.92
N GLY A 195 3.17 7.61 -15.37
CA GLY A 195 3.28 8.02 -16.77
C GLY A 195 4.51 8.87 -17.05
N GLN A 196 4.87 8.97 -18.33
CA GLN A 196 6.05 9.73 -18.75
C GLN A 196 5.85 11.25 -18.65
N ASP A 197 4.68 11.72 -19.03
CA ASP A 197 4.42 13.16 -19.14
C ASP A 197 3.60 13.67 -17.95
N ILE A 198 3.65 14.98 -17.74
CA ILE A 198 3.01 15.62 -16.59
C ILE A 198 1.49 15.44 -16.54
N TRP A 199 0.80 15.28 -17.67
CA TRP A 199 -0.65 15.08 -17.67
C TRP A 199 -1.08 13.76 -17.00
N ALA A 200 -0.16 12.81 -16.81
CA ALA A 200 -0.42 11.60 -16.02
C ALA A 200 -0.74 11.90 -14.54
N VAL A 201 -0.44 13.11 -14.05
CA VAL A 201 -0.86 13.59 -12.73
C VAL A 201 -2.39 13.52 -12.54
N ALA A 202 -3.16 13.63 -13.62
CA ALA A 202 -4.62 13.51 -13.59
C ALA A 202 -5.08 12.16 -13.03
N HIS A 203 -4.31 11.07 -13.25
CA HIS A 203 -4.62 9.75 -12.69
C HIS A 203 -4.47 9.71 -11.18
N ILE A 204 -3.47 10.42 -10.64
CA ILE A 204 -3.23 10.49 -9.19
C ILE A 204 -4.30 11.35 -8.53
N ILE A 205 -4.64 12.52 -9.11
CA ILE A 205 -5.71 13.36 -8.56
C ILE A 205 -7.07 12.67 -8.68
N SER A 206 -7.29 11.85 -9.71
CA SER A 206 -8.48 11.01 -9.83
C SER A 206 -8.60 10.02 -8.65
N VAL A 207 -7.49 9.47 -8.13
CA VAL A 207 -7.49 8.65 -6.90
C VAL A 207 -7.93 9.48 -5.70
N VAL A 208 -7.40 10.69 -5.55
CA VAL A 208 -7.73 11.61 -4.44
C VAL A 208 -9.22 11.94 -4.44
N ASN A 209 -9.76 12.34 -5.60
CA ASN A 209 -11.16 12.70 -5.77
C ASN A 209 -12.09 11.50 -5.57
N ARG A 210 -11.71 10.31 -6.07
CA ARG A 210 -12.48 9.09 -5.82
C ARG A 210 -12.44 8.65 -4.37
N ALA A 211 -11.32 8.83 -3.67
CA ALA A 211 -11.27 8.55 -2.24
C ALA A 211 -12.25 9.43 -1.44
N ALA A 212 -12.35 10.72 -1.80
CA ALA A 212 -13.35 11.62 -1.20
C ALA A 212 -14.80 11.19 -1.51
N MET A 213 -15.09 10.75 -2.74
CA MET A 213 -16.43 10.26 -3.10
C MET A 213 -16.77 8.89 -2.48
N ILE A 214 -15.82 7.95 -2.42
CA ILE A 214 -16.03 6.59 -1.92
C ILE A 214 -16.12 6.57 -0.40
N PHE A 215 -15.16 7.20 0.28
CA PHE A 215 -15.01 7.10 1.74
C PHE A 215 -15.57 8.32 2.47
N GLY A 216 -15.41 9.51 1.89
CA GLY A 216 -15.97 10.74 2.44
C GLY A 216 -17.44 10.96 2.09
N ALA A 217 -17.99 10.17 1.18
CA ALA A 217 -19.32 10.37 0.59
C ALA A 217 -19.55 11.80 0.08
N VAL A 218 -18.47 12.49 -0.32
CA VAL A 218 -18.51 13.86 -0.83
C VAL A 218 -19.29 13.88 -2.14
N GLN A 219 -20.22 14.83 -2.26
CA GLN A 219 -21.07 14.92 -3.43
C GLN A 219 -20.32 15.59 -4.61
N PRO A 220 -20.39 15.02 -5.82
CA PRO A 220 -19.83 15.64 -7.03
C PRO A 220 -20.38 17.06 -7.24
N GLY A 221 -19.49 18.01 -7.54
CA GLY A 221 -19.78 19.44 -7.69
C GLY A 221 -19.64 20.26 -6.40
N ASP A 222 -19.45 19.63 -5.23
CA ASP A 222 -19.21 20.32 -3.96
C ASP A 222 -17.71 20.54 -3.72
N GLN A 223 -17.16 21.56 -4.40
CA GLN A 223 -15.73 21.88 -4.32
C GLN A 223 -15.24 22.06 -2.88
N GLU A 224 -15.99 22.77 -2.04
CA GLU A 224 -15.57 23.07 -0.66
C GLU A 224 -15.42 21.79 0.16
N ALA A 225 -16.35 20.85 0.01
CA ALA A 225 -16.27 19.54 0.67
C ALA A 225 -15.12 18.68 0.14
N PHE A 226 -14.81 18.74 -1.16
CA PHE A 226 -13.61 18.08 -1.70
C PHE A 226 -12.33 18.68 -1.11
N ASP A 227 -12.19 20.00 -1.14
CA ASP A 227 -11.00 20.71 -0.65
C ASP A 227 -10.78 20.43 0.85
N ASP A 228 -11.85 20.45 1.66
CA ASP A 228 -11.80 20.09 3.09
C ASP A 228 -11.38 18.63 3.31
N TYR A 229 -11.97 17.69 2.57
CA TYR A 229 -11.63 16.28 2.68
C TYR A 229 -10.17 16.03 2.30
N THR A 230 -9.69 16.58 1.17
CA THR A 230 -8.30 16.38 0.74
C THR A 230 -7.32 16.97 1.73
N PHE A 231 -7.60 18.17 2.24
CA PHE A 231 -6.72 18.86 3.18
C PHE A 231 -6.58 18.09 4.51
N HIS A 232 -7.69 17.56 5.04
CA HIS A 232 -7.69 16.92 6.37
C HIS A 232 -7.44 15.41 6.35
N ARG A 233 -7.87 14.69 5.30
CA ARG A 233 -7.84 13.23 5.26
C ARG A 233 -6.72 12.66 4.39
N ILE A 234 -6.31 13.36 3.33
CA ILE A 234 -5.31 12.84 2.39
C ILE A 234 -3.94 13.45 2.68
N ARG A 235 -3.04 12.63 3.21
CA ARG A 235 -1.66 13.04 3.54
C ARG A 235 -0.72 12.91 2.33
N ALA A 236 -0.98 13.70 1.29
CA ALA A 236 -0.14 13.73 0.09
C ALA A 236 0.85 14.89 0.07
N PHE A 237 1.94 14.72 -0.67
CA PHE A 237 2.96 15.74 -0.92
C PHE A 237 3.71 15.45 -2.24
N VAL A 238 4.42 16.44 -2.77
CA VAL A 238 5.07 16.38 -4.09
C VAL A 238 6.56 16.64 -3.97
N ASN A 239 7.37 15.88 -4.70
CA ASN A 239 8.80 16.14 -4.89
C ASN A 239 9.04 16.40 -6.39
N ALA A 240 9.35 17.64 -6.76
CA ALA A 240 9.60 18.03 -8.13
C ALA A 240 11.08 18.36 -8.33
N PHE A 241 11.79 17.54 -9.11
CA PHE A 241 13.21 17.77 -9.39
C PHE A 241 13.43 18.82 -10.48
N ALA A 242 14.47 19.63 -10.31
CA ALA A 242 14.92 20.60 -11.28
C ALA A 242 15.40 19.91 -12.58
N PRO A 243 15.18 20.52 -13.76
CA PRO A 243 14.42 21.75 -13.98
C PRO A 243 12.90 21.52 -13.91
N VAL A 244 12.18 22.44 -13.28
CA VAL A 244 10.71 22.40 -13.18
C VAL A 244 10.12 23.36 -14.20
N PRO A 245 9.60 22.88 -15.35
CA PRO A 245 9.00 23.74 -16.38
C PRO A 245 7.66 24.30 -15.92
N ASP A 246 7.20 25.37 -16.58
CA ASP A 246 6.00 26.12 -16.17
C ASP A 246 4.75 25.25 -16.12
N ILE A 247 4.57 24.33 -17.06
CA ILE A 247 3.47 23.35 -17.05
C ILE A 247 3.43 22.49 -15.76
N VAL A 248 4.58 22.14 -15.20
CA VAL A 248 4.69 21.41 -13.91
C VAL A 248 4.40 22.36 -12.74
N VAL A 249 4.83 23.62 -12.83
CA VAL A 249 4.49 24.65 -11.84
C VAL A 249 2.97 24.90 -11.79
N GLY A 250 2.30 24.89 -12.95
CA GLY A 250 0.84 24.95 -13.06
C GLY A 250 0.15 23.82 -12.30
N ALA A 251 0.59 22.58 -12.50
CA ALA A 251 0.09 21.41 -11.77
C ALA A 251 0.38 21.49 -10.26
N GLY A 252 1.56 22.00 -9.88
CA GLY A 252 1.94 22.24 -8.48
C GLY A 252 1.01 23.22 -7.76
N GLY A 253 0.47 24.22 -8.47
CA GLY A 253 -0.55 25.13 -7.94
C GLY A 253 -1.83 24.38 -7.50
N GLY A 254 -2.22 23.34 -8.23
CA GLY A 254 -3.37 22.48 -7.88
C GLY A 254 -3.08 21.58 -6.69
N ALA A 255 -1.87 21.02 -6.60
CA ALA A 255 -1.45 20.24 -5.44
C ALA A 255 -1.49 21.09 -4.15
N ILE A 256 -0.95 22.31 -4.20
CA ILE A 256 -0.97 23.23 -3.05
C ILE A 256 -2.41 23.61 -2.68
N ALA A 257 -3.29 23.83 -3.67
CA ALA A 257 -4.70 24.14 -3.42
C ALA A 257 -5.42 23.02 -2.64
N MET A 258 -5.08 21.76 -2.89
CA MET A 258 -5.61 20.59 -2.16
C MET A 258 -4.94 20.36 -0.79
N GLY A 259 -3.96 21.19 -0.41
CA GLY A 259 -3.21 21.06 0.84
C GLY A 259 -1.94 20.21 0.75
N PHE A 260 -1.45 19.91 -0.47
CA PHE A 260 -0.28 19.07 -0.66
C PHE A 260 0.97 19.93 -0.88
N PRO A 261 1.94 19.91 0.04
CA PRO A 261 3.15 20.70 -0.12
C PRO A 261 4.00 20.17 -1.27
N VAL A 262 4.68 21.08 -1.96
CA VAL A 262 5.61 20.80 -3.05
C VAL A 262 7.03 21.12 -2.57
N VAL A 263 7.91 20.13 -2.59
CA VAL A 263 9.35 20.28 -2.32
C VAL A 263 10.10 20.20 -3.64
N THR A 264 11.01 21.13 -3.88
CA THR A 264 11.82 21.16 -5.11
C THR A 264 13.24 21.65 -4.83
N ASN A 265 14.20 21.22 -5.65
CA ASN A 265 15.57 21.75 -5.67
C ASN A 265 15.77 22.81 -6.78
N ASP A 266 14.71 23.21 -7.48
CA ASP A 266 14.80 24.27 -8.50
C ASP A 266 14.76 25.66 -7.87
N THR A 267 15.80 26.43 -8.13
CA THR A 267 15.97 27.82 -7.66
C THR A 267 15.74 28.85 -8.78
N LYS A 268 15.56 28.40 -10.02
CA LYS A 268 15.45 29.29 -11.19
C LYS A 268 14.04 29.82 -11.33
N ASP A 269 13.87 31.12 -11.09
CA ASP A 269 12.56 31.79 -11.13
C ASP A 269 11.53 31.05 -10.25
N MET A 270 11.98 30.55 -9.10
CA MET A 270 11.17 29.83 -8.11
C MET A 270 11.35 30.51 -6.75
N TRP A 271 10.27 30.73 -6.00
CA TRP A 271 10.32 31.33 -4.67
C TRP A 271 9.57 30.47 -3.68
N ALA A 272 10.15 30.28 -2.49
CA ALA A 272 9.53 29.52 -1.43
C ALA A 272 8.26 30.21 -0.93
N VAL A 273 7.21 29.40 -0.72
CA VAL A 273 5.99 29.78 -0.01
C VAL A 273 5.95 28.94 1.25
N PRO A 274 6.02 29.54 2.46
CA PRO A 274 6.13 28.79 3.71
C PRO A 274 5.13 27.64 3.80
N LYS A 275 5.64 26.44 4.12
CA LYS A 275 4.90 25.17 4.20
C LYS A 275 4.22 24.66 2.93
N SER A 276 4.18 25.42 1.84
CA SER A 276 3.42 25.06 0.62
C SER A 276 4.34 24.76 -0.56
N LEU A 277 5.31 25.63 -0.82
CA LEU A 277 6.34 25.44 -1.84
C LEU A 277 7.69 25.63 -1.17
N ILE A 278 8.42 24.52 -0.98
CA ILE A 278 9.66 24.49 -0.21
C ILE A 278 10.81 24.26 -1.18
N ILE A 279 11.79 25.16 -1.12
CA ILE A 279 13.04 25.01 -1.87
C ILE A 279 14.03 24.29 -0.95
N GLN A 280 14.34 23.05 -1.28
CA GLN A 280 15.34 22.22 -0.62
C GLN A 280 16.43 21.91 -1.65
N GLU A 281 17.57 22.59 -1.58
CA GLU A 281 18.65 22.38 -2.56
C GLU A 281 19.37 21.04 -2.36
N ASN A 282 19.42 20.55 -1.11
CA ASN A 282 19.98 19.24 -0.80
C ASN A 282 18.93 18.14 -0.99
N THR A 283 19.01 17.44 -2.13
CA THR A 283 18.08 16.35 -2.50
C THR A 283 18.02 15.22 -1.48
N LYS A 284 19.07 15.02 -0.69
CA LYS A 284 19.12 14.00 0.37
C LYS A 284 18.17 14.28 1.53
N ASP A 285 17.85 15.56 1.75
CA ASP A 285 16.94 15.98 2.82
C ASP A 285 15.48 16.02 2.36
N PHE A 286 15.17 15.63 1.11
CA PHE A 286 13.80 15.65 0.57
C PHE A 286 12.83 14.86 1.44
N ILE A 287 13.21 13.65 1.89
CA ILE A 287 12.32 12.80 2.68
C ILE A 287 11.92 13.51 3.97
N GLU A 288 12.89 13.91 4.78
CA GLU A 288 12.61 14.54 6.08
C GLU A 288 11.88 15.87 5.90
N THR A 289 12.30 16.70 4.93
CA THR A 289 11.63 17.96 4.59
C THR A 289 10.16 17.74 4.21
N SER A 290 9.88 16.71 3.41
CA SER A 290 8.51 16.44 2.92
C SER A 290 7.60 15.89 4.01
N LEU A 291 8.12 14.99 4.85
CA LEU A 291 7.39 14.45 5.99
C LEU A 291 7.07 15.55 7.01
N GLU A 292 8.02 16.42 7.31
CA GLU A 292 7.79 17.58 8.19
C GLU A 292 6.76 18.54 7.59
N ALA A 293 6.87 18.85 6.29
CA ALA A 293 5.94 19.76 5.62
C ALA A 293 4.48 19.27 5.67
N ARG A 294 4.25 17.95 5.70
CA ARG A 294 2.92 17.35 5.78
C ARG A 294 2.53 16.88 7.19
N ASP A 295 3.34 17.16 8.20
CA ASP A 295 3.17 16.70 9.60
C ASP A 295 3.00 15.17 9.71
N ILE A 296 3.75 14.43 8.89
CA ILE A 296 3.79 12.97 8.93
C ILE A 296 4.87 12.53 9.90
N LYS A 297 4.44 11.92 11.01
CA LYS A 297 5.34 11.31 12.00
C LYS A 297 5.38 9.81 11.78
N ILE A 298 6.52 9.31 11.30
CA ILE A 298 6.70 7.88 11.08
C ILE A 298 7.09 7.21 12.40
N LYS A 299 6.28 6.25 12.86
CA LYS A 299 6.71 5.30 13.89
C LYS A 299 7.61 4.24 13.22
N VAL A 300 8.89 4.55 13.02
CA VAL A 300 9.84 3.56 12.52
C VAL A 300 10.15 2.58 13.64
N THR A 301 9.68 1.33 13.51
CA THR A 301 10.21 0.24 14.34
C THR A 301 11.57 -0.12 13.75
N LYS A 302 12.65 0.33 14.39
CA LYS A 302 14.00 -0.01 13.95
C LYS A 302 14.27 -1.48 14.29
N ILE A 303 14.34 -2.32 13.26
CA ILE A 303 14.70 -3.74 13.37
C ILE A 303 16.14 -3.89 12.90
N ASP A 304 16.96 -4.62 13.65
CA ASP A 304 18.38 -4.85 13.33
C ASP A 304 18.52 -5.91 12.23
N ILE A 305 18.21 -5.50 11.00
CA ILE A 305 18.34 -6.34 9.79
C ILE A 305 19.01 -5.54 8.66
N PRO A 306 19.70 -6.21 7.72
CA PRO A 306 20.50 -5.56 6.68
C PRO A 306 19.69 -5.11 5.45
N VAL A 307 18.37 -5.25 5.49
CA VAL A 307 17.45 -4.91 4.39
C VAL A 307 16.28 -4.07 4.92
N ALA A 308 15.51 -3.48 4.02
CA ALA A 308 14.37 -2.68 4.43
C ALA A 308 13.25 -3.53 5.05
N PHE A 309 12.54 -2.95 6.01
CA PHE A 309 11.34 -3.52 6.63
C PHE A 309 10.17 -2.55 6.47
N SER A 310 9.10 -2.98 5.80
CA SER A 310 7.90 -2.17 5.57
C SER A 310 6.76 -3.05 5.08
N THR A 311 5.52 -2.67 5.39
CA THR A 311 4.31 -3.30 4.83
C THR A 311 4.24 -3.16 3.30
N ALA A 312 5.04 -2.28 2.71
CA ALA A 312 5.15 -2.14 1.25
C ALA A 312 5.82 -3.36 0.55
N PHE A 313 6.55 -4.19 1.28
CA PHE A 313 7.15 -5.42 0.74
C PHE A 313 6.23 -6.63 0.88
N GLU A 314 5.10 -6.47 1.59
CA GLU A 314 4.11 -7.53 1.75
C GLU A 314 3.54 -7.90 0.37
N GLY A 315 3.69 -9.17 -0.03
CA GLY A 315 3.22 -9.65 -1.33
C GLY A 315 4.30 -9.78 -2.41
N GLU A 316 5.57 -9.47 -2.13
CA GLU A 316 6.66 -9.78 -3.06
C GLU A 316 6.73 -11.28 -3.39
N ILE A 317 6.70 -11.61 -4.70
CA ILE A 317 6.76 -12.99 -5.18
C ILE A 317 8.19 -13.35 -5.58
N ILE A 318 8.85 -14.17 -4.77
CA ILE A 318 10.21 -14.67 -5.06
C ILE A 318 10.12 -15.93 -5.92
N ARG A 319 10.46 -15.82 -7.20
CA ARG A 319 10.49 -16.94 -8.13
C ARG A 319 11.77 -17.77 -7.95
N ARG A 320 11.76 -19.02 -8.43
CA ARG A 320 12.90 -19.95 -8.31
C ARG A 320 14.20 -19.38 -8.89
N ALA A 321 14.12 -18.56 -9.95
CA ALA A 321 15.29 -17.95 -10.57
C ALA A 321 16.01 -16.95 -9.64
N ASP A 322 15.26 -16.27 -8.78
CA ASP A 322 15.74 -15.18 -7.91
C ASP A 322 15.97 -15.64 -6.46
N MET A 323 15.62 -16.89 -6.17
CA MET A 323 15.66 -17.48 -4.83
C MET A 323 17.07 -17.94 -4.44
N GLN A 324 17.51 -17.54 -3.25
CA GLN A 324 18.71 -18.05 -2.59
C GLN A 324 18.45 -19.38 -1.89
N VAL A 325 17.36 -19.48 -1.14
CA VAL A 325 17.03 -20.66 -0.33
C VAL A 325 15.50 -20.86 -0.23
N ASP A 326 15.08 -22.12 -0.18
CA ASP A 326 13.67 -22.56 0.00
C ASP A 326 13.55 -23.32 1.34
N ILE A 327 12.87 -22.74 2.32
CA ILE A 327 12.52 -23.39 3.57
C ILE A 327 11.11 -23.95 3.38
N ASP A 328 10.90 -25.25 3.52
CA ASP A 328 9.65 -25.91 3.13
C ASP A 328 9.29 -27.01 4.14
N GLY A 329 8.29 -26.76 4.99
CA GLY A 329 7.81 -27.67 6.04
C GLY A 329 7.22 -28.97 5.50
N SER A 330 6.72 -28.96 4.25
CA SER A 330 6.26 -30.18 3.57
C SER A 330 7.40 -31.11 3.15
N ARG A 331 8.66 -30.64 3.22
CA ARG A 331 9.85 -31.38 2.74
C ARG A 331 10.95 -31.55 3.78
N MET A 332 11.09 -30.62 4.74
CA MET A 332 12.27 -30.51 5.61
C MET A 332 11.95 -30.35 7.10
N ASP A 333 10.74 -30.75 7.54
CA ASP A 333 10.30 -30.65 8.94
C ASP A 333 10.34 -29.22 9.54
N CYS A 334 10.31 -28.20 8.68
CA CYS A 334 10.25 -26.79 9.08
C CYS A 334 8.91 -26.47 9.77
N PHE A 335 8.95 -25.65 10.82
CA PHE A 335 7.77 -25.19 11.54
C PHE A 335 7.98 -23.83 12.21
N GLU A 336 6.89 -23.18 12.57
CA GLU A 336 6.87 -21.98 13.41
C GLU A 336 6.09 -22.25 14.69
N TRP A 337 6.51 -21.75 15.84
CA TRP A 337 5.84 -22.02 17.11
C TRP A 337 5.93 -20.87 18.09
N VAL A 338 4.81 -20.52 18.73
CA VAL A 338 4.78 -19.66 19.91
C VAL A 338 4.53 -20.49 21.15
N ARG A 339 5.31 -20.24 22.20
CA ARG A 339 5.14 -20.88 23.50
C ARG A 339 5.19 -19.85 24.62
N THR A 340 4.23 -19.94 25.53
CA THR A 340 4.24 -19.17 26.78
C THR A 340 5.11 -19.88 27.81
N LEU A 341 6.00 -19.12 28.48
CA LEU A 341 6.82 -19.60 29.61
C LEU A 341 6.69 -18.65 30.81
N ASP A 342 7.17 -19.10 31.97
CA ASP A 342 7.31 -18.22 33.12
C ASP A 342 8.37 -17.15 32.87
N ALA A 343 8.14 -15.93 33.40
CA ALA A 343 9.05 -14.81 33.18
C ALA A 343 10.49 -15.04 33.70
N SER A 344 10.69 -16.02 34.60
CA SER A 344 12.01 -16.45 35.08
C SER A 344 12.76 -17.34 34.10
N GLU A 345 12.08 -17.94 33.13
CA GLU A 345 12.65 -18.83 32.12
C GLU A 345 12.99 -18.08 30.81
N ILE A 346 12.65 -16.80 30.71
CA ILE A 346 12.89 -15.95 29.54
C ILE A 346 13.90 -14.84 29.83
N GLU A 347 14.92 -14.79 28.98
CA GLU A 347 15.83 -13.67 28.81
C GLU A 347 15.33 -12.80 27.65
N ASP A 348 14.86 -11.59 27.97
CA ASP A 348 14.31 -10.69 26.96
C ASP A 348 15.37 -10.31 25.91
N HIS A 349 14.95 -10.25 24.63
CA HIS A 349 15.80 -10.03 23.46
C HIS A 349 16.91 -11.08 23.26
N SER A 350 16.75 -12.29 23.81
CA SER A 350 17.66 -13.40 23.49
C SER A 350 17.29 -14.02 22.14
N ILE A 351 18.21 -13.97 21.18
CA ILE A 351 18.03 -14.57 19.84
C ILE A 351 19.19 -15.53 19.58
N GLU A 352 18.87 -16.81 19.53
CA GLU A 352 19.85 -17.90 19.41
C GLU A 352 19.68 -18.67 18.10
N LEU A 353 20.78 -18.86 17.36
CA LEU A 353 20.84 -19.76 16.20
C LEU A 353 21.49 -21.09 16.62
N ILE A 354 20.71 -22.16 16.55
CA ILE A 354 21.10 -23.52 16.96
C ILE A 354 21.27 -24.37 15.70
N GLY A 355 22.48 -24.31 15.12
CA GLY A 355 22.85 -25.02 13.91
C GLY A 355 23.59 -24.15 12.90
N PRO A 356 23.81 -24.64 11.67
CA PRO A 356 24.43 -23.86 10.61
C PRO A 356 23.52 -22.71 10.15
N ASP A 357 24.09 -21.64 9.62
CA ASP A 357 23.33 -20.53 9.03
C ASP A 357 22.97 -20.81 7.56
N ILE A 358 22.16 -19.97 6.93
CA ILE A 358 21.67 -20.12 5.55
C ILE A 358 22.78 -20.02 4.49
N ASP A 359 23.95 -19.49 4.82
CA ASP A 359 25.12 -19.46 3.93
C ASP A 359 25.88 -20.81 3.86
N SER A 360 25.46 -21.79 4.66
CA SER A 360 26.01 -23.16 4.64
C SER A 360 25.53 -24.01 3.47
N VAL A 361 24.52 -23.57 2.71
CA VAL A 361 23.93 -24.32 1.59
C VAL A 361 24.15 -23.63 0.26
N ALA A 362 24.16 -24.42 -0.82
CA ALA A 362 24.28 -23.89 -2.17
C ALA A 362 23.02 -23.10 -2.57
N VAL A 363 23.19 -22.10 -3.43
CA VAL A 363 22.11 -21.29 -4.01
C VAL A 363 21.01 -22.18 -4.59
N GLY A 364 19.75 -21.86 -4.27
CA GLY A 364 18.56 -22.57 -4.72
C GLY A 364 18.28 -23.88 -3.96
N SER A 365 19.07 -24.21 -2.93
CA SER A 365 18.87 -25.41 -2.11
C SER A 365 17.69 -25.23 -1.15
N ARG A 366 17.21 -26.37 -0.65
CA ARG A 366 16.33 -26.37 0.52
C ARG A 366 17.14 -26.23 1.80
N PHE A 367 16.54 -25.59 2.80
CA PHE A 367 17.16 -25.41 4.11
C PHE A 367 16.16 -25.75 5.22
N ALA A 368 16.65 -26.48 6.21
CA ALA A 368 15.87 -26.85 7.38
C ALA A 368 15.87 -25.65 8.33
N LEU A 369 14.70 -25.09 8.65
CA LEU A 369 14.59 -23.97 9.57
C LEU A 369 13.29 -24.04 10.36
N ALA A 370 13.39 -23.90 11.67
CA ALA A 370 12.26 -23.69 12.54
C ALA A 370 12.56 -22.54 13.50
N TYR A 371 11.55 -21.76 13.86
CA TYR A 371 11.67 -20.70 14.86
C TYR A 371 10.65 -20.91 15.97
N VAL A 372 11.15 -20.86 17.20
CA VAL A 372 10.35 -20.94 18.42
C VAL A 372 10.42 -19.58 19.10
N VAL A 373 9.28 -18.92 19.21
CA VAL A 373 9.13 -17.62 19.86
C VAL A 373 8.56 -17.87 21.25
N GLU A 374 9.40 -17.68 22.26
CA GLU A 374 9.03 -17.88 23.66
C GLU A 374 8.66 -16.53 24.27
N VAL A 375 7.45 -16.43 24.81
CA VAL A 375 6.89 -15.18 25.35
C VAL A 375 6.45 -15.34 26.80
N SER A 376 6.50 -14.25 27.55
CA SER A 376 5.88 -14.16 28.88
C SER A 376 5.25 -12.80 29.05
N GLY A 377 4.16 -12.75 29.81
CA GLY A 377 3.58 -11.49 30.25
C GLY A 377 2.43 -11.70 31.21
N LYS A 378 2.14 -10.69 32.03
CA LYS A 378 1.14 -10.79 33.10
C LYS A 378 -0.26 -11.14 32.57
N ASN A 379 -0.60 -10.61 31.39
CA ASN A 379 -1.90 -10.83 30.74
C ASN A 379 -1.83 -11.90 29.64
N MET A 380 -0.67 -12.56 29.47
CA MET A 380 -0.50 -13.60 28.45
C MET A 380 -1.31 -14.84 28.80
N GLN A 381 -1.94 -15.43 27.79
CA GLN A 381 -2.71 -16.66 27.90
C GLN A 381 -2.32 -17.61 26.78
N SER A 382 -2.42 -18.92 27.01
CA SER A 382 -2.13 -19.94 25.98
C SER A 382 -2.98 -19.77 24.71
N ASP A 383 -4.12 -19.10 24.83
CA ASP A 383 -5.07 -18.85 23.75
C ASP A 383 -4.57 -17.80 22.76
N PHE A 384 -3.63 -16.94 23.19
CA PHE A 384 -3.03 -15.92 22.34
C PHE A 384 -1.84 -16.45 21.52
N GLU A 385 -1.35 -17.66 21.84
CA GLU A 385 -0.18 -18.22 21.14
C GLU A 385 -0.44 -18.39 19.63
N SER A 386 -1.59 -18.95 19.25
CA SER A 386 -1.97 -19.14 17.84
C SER A 386 -2.27 -17.82 17.13
N VAL A 387 -2.76 -16.81 17.86
CA VAL A 387 -2.96 -15.45 17.31
C VAL A 387 -1.61 -14.85 16.90
N PHE A 388 -0.58 -15.00 17.74
CA PHE A 388 0.77 -14.50 17.44
C PHE A 388 1.43 -15.29 16.30
N GLU A 389 1.29 -16.62 16.30
CA GLU A 389 1.80 -17.47 15.21
C GLU A 389 1.24 -17.01 13.85
N ARG A 390 -0.04 -16.66 13.78
CA ARG A 390 -0.63 -16.19 12.53
C ARG A 390 0.03 -14.89 12.02
N ARG A 391 0.46 -14.01 12.93
CA ARG A 391 1.08 -12.73 12.58
C ARG A 391 2.48 -12.89 11.99
N PHE A 392 3.15 -14.01 12.21
CA PHE A 392 4.48 -14.29 11.64
C PHE A 392 4.47 -14.21 10.12
N HIS A 393 3.39 -14.67 9.48
CA HIS A 393 3.20 -14.50 8.04
C HIS A 393 3.31 -13.04 7.61
N ASN A 394 2.61 -12.12 8.28
CA ASN A 394 2.65 -10.71 7.93
C ASN A 394 4.03 -10.10 8.26
N PHE A 395 4.58 -10.42 9.43
CA PHE A 395 5.85 -9.86 9.89
C PHE A 395 7.00 -10.23 8.95
N LEU A 396 7.10 -11.49 8.54
CA LEU A 396 8.19 -11.94 7.68
C LEU A 396 8.03 -11.47 6.23
N ASN A 397 6.79 -11.30 5.74
CA ASN A 397 6.54 -10.71 4.41
C ASN A 397 6.77 -9.19 4.36
N CYS A 398 6.92 -8.50 5.51
CA CYS A 398 7.32 -7.10 5.52
C CYS A 398 8.84 -6.89 5.30
N VAL A 399 9.63 -7.96 5.21
CA VAL A 399 11.07 -7.90 4.96
C VAL A 399 11.32 -7.91 3.44
N GLU A 400 12.05 -6.92 2.92
CA GLU A 400 12.39 -6.84 1.49
C GLU A 400 13.07 -8.14 1.01
N GLY A 401 12.49 -8.77 -0.01
CA GLY A 401 12.96 -10.01 -0.62
C GLY A 401 12.91 -11.24 0.29
N VAL A 402 11.96 -11.30 1.23
CA VAL A 402 11.53 -12.51 1.94
C VAL A 402 10.04 -12.78 1.66
N MET A 403 9.71 -14.04 1.39
CA MET A 403 8.34 -14.46 1.10
C MET A 403 7.95 -15.63 2.03
N HIS A 404 7.02 -15.40 2.96
CA HIS A 404 6.47 -16.42 3.87
C HIS A 404 5.07 -16.84 3.44
N THR A 405 4.80 -18.15 3.42
CA THR A 405 3.46 -18.73 3.14
C THR A 405 3.24 -19.95 4.03
N GLY A 406 2.00 -20.42 4.10
CA GLY A 406 1.67 -21.52 5.01
C GLY A 406 1.63 -21.07 6.47
N GLN A 407 1.70 -22.05 7.36
CA GLN A 407 1.49 -21.88 8.80
C GLN A 407 1.96 -23.14 9.56
N ARG A 408 2.14 -23.02 10.87
CA ARG A 408 2.44 -24.17 11.77
C ARG A 408 3.63 -24.99 11.24
N ASP A 409 3.45 -26.26 10.92
CA ASP A 409 4.50 -27.16 10.38
C ASP A 409 4.43 -27.36 8.85
N LEU A 410 3.64 -26.52 8.17
CA LEU A 410 3.50 -26.46 6.71
C LEU A 410 3.91 -25.09 6.17
N ILE A 411 4.75 -24.37 6.91
CA ILE A 411 5.33 -23.11 6.45
C ILE A 411 6.19 -23.30 5.21
N ARG A 412 6.28 -22.25 4.41
CA ARG A 412 7.25 -22.13 3.33
C ARG A 412 7.79 -20.71 3.26
N ILE A 413 9.11 -20.58 3.34
CA ILE A 413 9.83 -19.30 3.27
C ILE A 413 10.82 -19.32 2.11
N ARG A 414 10.85 -18.26 1.32
CA ARG A 414 11.91 -17.99 0.36
C ARG A 414 12.67 -16.72 0.74
N VAL A 415 13.97 -16.73 0.54
CA VAL A 415 14.83 -15.54 0.62
C VAL A 415 15.43 -15.28 -0.75
N SER A 416 15.41 -14.04 -1.20
CA SER A 416 15.98 -13.64 -2.50
C SER A 416 17.51 -13.63 -2.46
N LYS A 417 18.15 -13.76 -3.63
CA LYS A 417 19.60 -13.58 -3.77
C LYS A 417 20.04 -12.19 -3.32
N ALA A 418 19.29 -11.15 -3.69
CA ALA A 418 19.62 -9.77 -3.34
C ALA A 418 19.61 -9.54 -1.83
N THR A 419 18.61 -10.08 -1.13
CA THR A 419 18.48 -10.02 0.34
C THR A 419 19.61 -10.78 1.04
N PHE A 420 19.99 -11.96 0.53
CA PHE A 420 21.12 -12.73 1.05
C PHE A 420 22.47 -12.00 0.86
N ASP A 421 22.68 -11.43 -0.33
CA ASP A 421 23.89 -10.67 -0.69
C ASP A 421 24.02 -9.37 0.12
N ALA A 422 22.90 -8.77 0.52
CA ALA A 422 22.87 -7.64 1.45
C ALA A 422 23.30 -8.03 2.88
N GLY A 423 23.42 -9.32 3.19
CA GLY A 423 23.87 -9.84 4.48
C GLY A 423 22.77 -10.49 5.31
N PHE A 424 21.56 -10.68 4.77
CA PHE A 424 20.49 -11.35 5.51
C PHE A 424 20.86 -12.81 5.82
N ARG A 425 20.45 -13.29 6.99
CA ARG A 425 20.88 -14.53 7.66
C ARG A 425 19.78 -15.06 8.56
N ALA A 426 19.86 -16.31 9.00
CA ALA A 426 18.81 -16.95 9.80
C ALA A 426 18.45 -16.14 11.05
N LYS A 427 19.45 -15.60 11.78
CA LYS A 427 19.25 -14.78 12.98
C LYS A 427 18.25 -13.62 12.77
N HIS A 428 18.25 -13.02 11.57
CA HIS A 428 17.42 -11.86 11.26
C HIS A 428 15.91 -12.19 11.24
N PHE A 429 15.51 -13.45 11.02
CA PHE A 429 14.12 -13.86 11.26
C PHE A 429 13.75 -13.63 12.74
N GLY A 430 14.66 -13.97 13.66
CA GLY A 430 14.45 -13.74 15.09
C GLY A 430 14.39 -12.27 15.47
N GLU A 431 15.23 -11.41 14.89
CA GLU A 431 15.19 -9.96 15.16
C GLU A 431 13.84 -9.35 14.73
N VAL A 432 13.32 -9.77 13.57
CA VAL A 432 11.99 -9.34 13.08
C VAL A 432 10.89 -9.83 14.00
N LEU A 433 10.87 -11.12 14.34
CA LEU A 433 9.85 -11.72 15.19
C LEU A 433 9.84 -11.10 16.59
N TYR A 434 11.02 -10.92 17.20
CA TYR A 434 11.16 -10.25 18.49
C TYR A 434 10.60 -8.83 18.45
N ALA A 435 11.08 -8.00 17.52
CA ALA A 435 10.69 -6.60 17.44
C ALA A 435 9.18 -6.45 17.21
N LYS A 436 8.60 -7.27 16.33
CA LYS A 436 7.18 -7.19 15.97
C LYS A 436 6.24 -7.78 17.00
N VAL A 437 6.60 -8.88 17.66
CA VAL A 437 5.82 -9.40 18.79
C VAL A 437 5.85 -8.41 19.96
N LYS A 438 7.01 -7.83 20.28
CA LYS A 438 7.12 -6.80 21.32
C LYS A 438 6.37 -5.51 20.98
N SER A 439 6.30 -5.11 19.72
CA SER A 439 5.61 -3.88 19.32
C SER A 439 4.11 -4.04 19.19
N ASP A 440 3.65 -5.13 18.57
CA ASP A 440 2.23 -5.29 18.20
C ASP A 440 1.42 -5.98 19.30
N CYS A 441 2.09 -6.62 20.26
CA CYS A 441 1.47 -7.35 21.36
C CYS A 441 1.92 -6.80 22.73
N ASP A 442 2.29 -5.52 22.81
CA ASP A 442 2.86 -4.89 24.00
C ASP A 442 1.95 -4.93 25.24
N ALA A 443 0.63 -4.97 25.04
CA ALA A 443 -0.38 -5.10 26.09
C ALA A 443 -0.35 -6.46 26.82
N VAL A 444 0.24 -7.48 26.20
CA VAL A 444 0.22 -8.87 26.68
C VAL A 444 1.59 -9.53 26.77
N VAL A 445 2.60 -9.06 26.01
CA VAL A 445 3.97 -9.61 26.00
C VAL A 445 4.95 -8.68 26.70
N ASP A 446 5.37 -9.09 27.90
CA ASP A 446 6.38 -8.39 28.70
C ASP A 446 7.82 -8.76 28.27
N LYS A 447 8.10 -10.04 28.03
CA LYS A 447 9.39 -10.52 27.52
C LYS A 447 9.24 -11.45 26.33
N CYS A 448 10.20 -11.41 25.41
CA CYS A 448 10.26 -12.26 24.24
C CYS A 448 11.69 -12.73 23.97
N GLN A 449 11.85 -14.02 23.65
CA GLN A 449 13.09 -14.57 23.09
C GLN A 449 12.78 -15.47 21.90
N VAL A 450 13.75 -15.63 21.00
CA VAL A 450 13.57 -16.43 19.77
C VAL A 450 14.71 -17.43 19.61
N LYS A 451 14.36 -18.70 19.45
CA LYS A 451 15.30 -19.77 19.11
C LYS A 451 15.09 -20.23 17.70
N ILE A 452 16.16 -20.23 16.92
CA ILE A 452 16.14 -20.62 15.50
C ILE A 452 16.92 -21.91 15.38
N TYR A 453 16.24 -22.98 15.02
CA TYR A 453 16.83 -24.30 14.82
C TYR A 453 17.05 -24.53 13.34
N THR A 454 18.23 -25.03 12.97
CA THR A 454 18.57 -25.33 11.57
C THR A 454 19.19 -26.71 11.36
N LYS A 455 19.31 -27.50 12.43
CA LYS A 455 19.72 -28.90 12.38
C LYS A 455 18.52 -29.81 12.10
N PRO A 456 18.52 -30.62 11.02
CA PRO A 456 17.38 -31.47 10.67
C PRO A 456 16.92 -32.41 11.80
N GLU A 457 17.85 -32.95 12.58
CA GLU A 457 17.56 -33.85 13.71
C GLU A 457 16.81 -33.14 14.86
N ASP A 458 17.15 -31.88 15.14
CA ASP A 458 16.45 -31.07 16.13
C ASP A 458 15.04 -30.73 15.63
N LEU A 459 14.91 -30.35 14.37
CA LEU A 459 13.62 -30.06 13.73
C LEU A 459 12.68 -31.26 13.81
N LYS A 460 13.15 -32.45 13.43
CA LYS A 460 12.34 -33.67 13.48
C LYS A 460 11.84 -33.98 14.88
N ARG A 461 12.69 -33.81 15.90
CA ARG A 461 12.33 -34.04 17.31
C ARG A 461 11.31 -33.00 17.79
N LEU A 462 11.57 -31.72 17.56
CA LEU A 462 10.72 -30.62 18.00
C LEU A 462 9.39 -30.59 17.25
N ARG A 463 9.37 -30.93 15.96
CA ARG A 463 8.13 -31.05 15.17
C ARG A 463 7.17 -32.08 15.77
N ALA A 464 7.69 -33.21 16.25
CA ALA A 464 6.87 -34.22 16.92
C ALA A 464 6.30 -33.75 18.27
N GLU A 465 6.97 -32.81 18.94
CA GLU A 465 6.48 -32.18 20.16
C GLU A 465 5.41 -31.14 19.86
N VAL A 466 5.69 -30.23 18.92
CA VAL A 466 4.77 -29.14 18.57
C VAL A 466 3.48 -29.64 17.93
N ASN A 467 3.54 -30.73 17.15
CA ASN A 467 2.32 -31.28 16.56
C ASN A 467 1.32 -31.76 17.62
N LYS A 468 1.78 -32.19 18.81
CA LYS A 468 0.87 -32.50 19.94
C LYS A 468 0.21 -31.25 20.49
N VAL A 469 0.90 -30.11 20.46
CA VAL A 469 0.33 -28.81 20.84
C VAL A 469 -0.74 -28.40 19.84
N TYR A 470 -0.47 -28.55 18.54
CA TYR A 470 -1.46 -28.27 17.50
C TYR A 470 -2.69 -29.18 17.62
N GLU A 471 -2.51 -30.48 17.80
CA GLU A 471 -3.62 -31.42 18.04
C GLU A 471 -4.46 -31.02 19.26
N LYS A 472 -3.81 -30.59 20.35
CA LYS A 472 -4.52 -30.09 21.54
C LYS A 472 -5.30 -28.80 21.26
N ARG A 473 -4.74 -27.88 20.48
CA ARG A 473 -5.43 -26.64 20.07
C ARG A 473 -6.64 -26.96 19.20
N ASP A 474 -6.48 -27.86 18.23
CA ASP A 474 -7.57 -28.29 17.34
C ASP A 474 -8.66 -29.04 18.13
N ALA A 475 -8.30 -29.88 19.10
CA ALA A 475 -9.26 -30.57 19.96
C ALA A 475 -10.14 -29.63 20.79
N ARG A 476 -9.69 -28.42 21.13
CA ARG A 476 -10.51 -27.44 21.85
C ARG A 476 -11.68 -26.92 21.02
N LEU A 477 -11.55 -26.92 19.70
CA LEU A 477 -12.62 -26.52 18.78
C LEU A 477 -13.72 -27.59 18.69
N SER A 478 -13.41 -28.87 19.00
CA SER A 478 -14.34 -29.99 18.80
C SER A 478 -15.66 -29.93 19.58
N ASN A 479 -15.75 -29.11 20.63
CA ASN A 479 -16.96 -28.92 21.43
C ASN A 479 -17.76 -27.66 21.05
N LEU A 480 -17.26 -26.84 20.13
CA LEU A 480 -17.93 -25.66 19.63
C LEU A 480 -18.59 -26.02 18.29
N THR A 481 -19.88 -25.74 18.16
CA THR A 481 -20.64 -25.91 16.92
C THR A 481 -21.19 -24.57 16.47
N ASP A 482 -21.56 -24.47 15.21
CA ASP A 482 -22.12 -23.24 14.66
C ASP A 482 -23.44 -22.85 15.35
N GLU A 483 -24.18 -23.79 15.93
CA GLU A 483 -25.41 -23.53 16.70
C GLU A 483 -25.15 -23.10 18.15
N ASN A 484 -24.06 -23.55 18.76
CA ASN A 484 -23.85 -23.37 20.21
C ASN A 484 -23.07 -22.11 20.60
N VAL A 485 -22.52 -21.40 19.61
CA VAL A 485 -21.91 -20.07 19.83
C VAL A 485 -22.91 -18.96 19.56
N GLU A 486 -22.76 -17.80 20.21
CA GLU A 486 -23.69 -16.68 20.05
C GLU A 486 -23.38 -15.80 18.84
N VAL A 487 -22.13 -15.80 18.37
CA VAL A 487 -21.64 -14.93 17.30
C VAL A 487 -20.68 -15.66 16.38
N PHE A 488 -20.52 -15.15 15.16
CA PHE A 488 -19.41 -15.46 14.28
C PHE A 488 -18.41 -14.30 14.28
N TYR A 489 -17.29 -14.49 13.58
CA TYR A 489 -16.30 -13.43 13.38
C TYR A 489 -16.00 -13.30 11.89
N ASN A 490 -15.77 -12.08 11.42
CA ASN A 490 -15.11 -11.89 10.14
C ASN A 490 -13.58 -11.90 10.32
N CYS A 491 -12.84 -12.04 9.22
CA CYS A 491 -11.41 -11.77 9.18
C CYS A 491 -11.05 -11.12 7.84
N ILE A 492 -10.46 -9.93 7.91
CA ILE A 492 -10.04 -9.13 6.74
C ILE A 492 -8.52 -9.03 6.60
N LEU A 493 -7.74 -9.87 7.31
CA LEU A 493 -6.28 -9.84 7.27
C LEU A 493 -5.71 -9.98 5.85
N CYS A 494 -6.35 -10.77 4.99
CA CYS A 494 -5.87 -11.00 3.62
C CYS A 494 -6.25 -9.89 2.64
N GLN A 495 -6.94 -8.83 3.08
CA GLN A 495 -7.23 -7.68 2.22
C GLN A 495 -5.98 -6.90 1.83
N SER A 496 -4.83 -7.14 2.48
CA SER A 496 -3.53 -6.61 2.04
C SER A 496 -3.15 -7.03 0.61
N PHE A 497 -3.66 -8.17 0.12
CA PHE A 497 -3.42 -8.65 -1.26
C PHE A 497 -4.69 -9.11 -1.99
N SER A 498 -5.82 -9.20 -1.30
CA SER A 498 -7.13 -9.55 -1.88
C SER A 498 -8.21 -8.61 -1.34
N PRO A 499 -8.32 -7.38 -1.86
CA PRO A 499 -9.07 -6.30 -1.20
C PRO A 499 -10.55 -6.60 -0.92
N ALA A 500 -11.22 -7.31 -1.83
CA ALA A 500 -12.63 -7.67 -1.67
C ALA A 500 -12.87 -8.94 -0.85
N HIS A 501 -11.81 -9.58 -0.34
CA HIS A 501 -11.94 -10.84 0.37
C HIS A 501 -12.32 -10.61 1.83
N VAL A 502 -13.35 -11.34 2.28
CA VAL A 502 -13.76 -11.40 3.68
C VAL A 502 -13.94 -12.87 4.04
N CYS A 503 -13.20 -13.35 5.05
CA CYS A 503 -13.50 -14.64 5.66
C CYS A 503 -14.60 -14.46 6.71
N ILE A 504 -15.59 -15.35 6.72
CA ILE A 504 -16.47 -15.55 7.88
C ILE A 504 -16.01 -16.83 8.57
N VAL A 505 -15.58 -16.69 9.81
CA VAL A 505 -14.99 -17.74 10.62
C VAL A 505 -16.03 -18.20 11.64
N THR A 506 -16.37 -19.48 11.57
CA THR A 506 -17.31 -20.16 12.49
C THR A 506 -16.57 -21.31 13.18
N PRO A 507 -17.11 -21.86 14.28
CA PRO A 507 -16.53 -23.05 14.91
C PRO A 507 -16.25 -24.21 13.95
N GLU A 508 -17.19 -24.48 13.03
CA GLU A 508 -17.11 -25.62 12.11
C GLU A 508 -16.57 -25.24 10.71
N ARG A 509 -16.33 -23.94 10.49
CA ARG A 509 -15.70 -23.39 9.28
C ARG A 509 -14.55 -22.46 9.65
N LEU A 510 -13.37 -23.05 9.80
CA LEU A 510 -12.13 -22.31 9.97
C LEU A 510 -11.88 -21.35 8.78
N GLY A 511 -11.10 -20.30 9.02
CA GLY A 511 -10.57 -19.48 7.96
C GLY A 511 -9.80 -20.34 6.95
N LEU A 512 -9.97 -20.08 5.66
CA LEU A 512 -9.46 -20.95 4.58
C LEU A 512 -7.94 -21.13 4.58
N CYS A 513 -7.20 -20.23 5.25
CA CYS A 513 -5.76 -20.38 5.45
C CYS A 513 -5.44 -21.62 6.31
N GLY A 514 -6.34 -21.98 7.23
CA GLY A 514 -6.21 -23.02 8.24
C GLY A 514 -5.67 -22.53 9.58
N ALA A 515 -5.25 -21.26 9.74
CA ALA A 515 -4.58 -20.73 10.94
C ALA A 515 -5.45 -19.79 11.76
N VAL A 516 -6.66 -19.49 11.30
CA VAL A 516 -7.62 -18.67 12.05
C VAL A 516 -8.84 -19.53 12.31
N SER A 517 -8.94 -20.06 13.53
CA SER A 517 -10.15 -20.67 14.06
C SER A 517 -11.09 -19.61 14.65
N TRP A 518 -12.31 -20.01 15.01
CA TRP A 518 -13.24 -19.11 15.70
C TRP A 518 -12.67 -18.57 17.02
N LEU A 519 -11.94 -19.40 17.78
CA LEU A 519 -11.26 -18.98 19.00
C LEU A 519 -10.14 -17.96 18.72
N ASP A 520 -9.39 -18.15 17.63
CA ASP A 520 -8.34 -17.20 17.23
C ASP A 520 -8.94 -15.85 16.81
N ALA A 521 -10.04 -15.87 16.06
CA ALA A 521 -10.74 -14.65 15.64
C ALA A 521 -11.32 -13.89 16.84
N LYS A 522 -11.91 -14.62 17.79
CA LYS A 522 -12.35 -14.08 19.08
C LYS A 522 -11.21 -13.43 19.85
N ALA A 523 -10.11 -14.15 20.05
CA ALA A 523 -8.94 -13.64 20.77
C ALA A 523 -8.31 -12.43 20.06
N THR A 524 -8.30 -12.42 18.72
CA THR A 524 -7.84 -11.27 17.93
C THR A 524 -8.71 -10.04 18.18
N ASN A 525 -10.03 -10.20 18.24
CA ASN A 525 -10.95 -9.10 18.55
C ASN A 525 -10.82 -8.62 20.01
N GLU A 526 -10.58 -9.52 20.96
CA GLU A 526 -10.36 -9.17 22.37
C GLU A 526 -9.03 -8.40 22.57
N LEU A 527 -8.00 -8.74 21.80
CA LEU A 527 -6.71 -8.03 21.82
C LEU A 527 -6.80 -6.66 21.14
N ASP A 528 -7.52 -6.57 20.02
CA ASP A 528 -7.73 -5.32 19.28
C ASP A 528 -9.17 -5.25 18.73
N PRO A 529 -10.07 -4.52 19.43
CA PRO A 529 -11.45 -4.35 18.99
C PRO A 529 -11.60 -3.63 17.65
N ASN A 530 -10.60 -2.83 17.24
CA ASN A 530 -10.59 -2.15 15.93
C ASN A 530 -9.77 -2.93 14.89
N GLY A 531 -9.32 -4.13 15.25
CA GLY A 531 -8.46 -4.96 14.44
C GLY A 531 -9.18 -5.68 13.29
N PRO A 532 -8.52 -6.65 12.66
CA PRO A 532 -9.00 -7.28 11.44
C PRO A 532 -10.09 -8.34 11.66
N CYS A 533 -10.40 -8.69 12.91
CA CYS A 533 -11.46 -9.63 13.24
C CYS A 533 -12.56 -8.91 14.02
N GLN A 534 -13.75 -8.87 13.45
CA GLN A 534 -14.93 -8.15 13.97
C GLN A 534 -16.06 -9.13 14.26
N ILE A 535 -16.87 -8.82 15.26
CA ILE A 535 -18.02 -9.62 15.65
C ILE A 535 -19.09 -9.56 14.55
N VAL A 536 -19.66 -10.71 14.22
CA VAL A 536 -20.78 -10.86 13.29
C VAL A 536 -21.93 -11.56 14.00
N THR A 537 -23.07 -10.89 14.12
CA THR A 537 -24.27 -11.48 14.74
C THR A 537 -24.88 -12.56 13.84
N LYS A 538 -25.72 -13.42 14.42
CA LYS A 538 -26.42 -14.51 13.71
C LYS A 538 -27.93 -14.51 13.98
N GLU A 539 -28.49 -13.34 14.29
CA GLU A 539 -29.86 -13.17 14.77
C GLU A 539 -30.88 -13.27 13.63
N ARG A 540 -30.50 -12.87 12.40
CA ARG A 540 -31.38 -12.83 11.23
C ARG A 540 -31.07 -13.95 10.24
N VAL A 541 -31.43 -15.19 10.59
CA VAL A 541 -31.29 -16.36 9.71
C VAL A 541 -32.31 -16.31 8.56
N VAL A 542 -31.84 -16.55 7.34
CA VAL A 542 -32.66 -16.67 6.12
C VAL A 542 -32.85 -18.14 5.74
N ASP A 543 -31.75 -18.90 5.75
CA ASP A 543 -31.74 -20.34 5.48
C ASP A 543 -30.62 -21.01 6.27
N GLU A 544 -30.99 -21.79 7.29
CA GLU A 544 -30.04 -22.50 8.15
C GLU A 544 -29.33 -23.65 7.43
N ASN A 545 -29.99 -24.34 6.48
CA ASN A 545 -29.38 -25.45 5.76
C ASN A 545 -28.29 -24.98 4.80
N LEU A 546 -28.48 -23.81 4.20
CA LEU A 546 -27.50 -23.18 3.32
C LEU A 546 -26.50 -22.29 4.07
N GLY A 547 -26.76 -21.99 5.34
CA GLY A 547 -25.98 -21.04 6.14
C GLY A 547 -26.07 -19.61 5.58
N ILE A 548 -27.28 -19.09 5.43
CA ILE A 548 -27.53 -17.72 4.96
C ILE A 548 -28.12 -16.91 6.11
N TRP A 549 -27.42 -15.83 6.48
CA TRP A 549 -27.86 -14.85 7.48
C TRP A 549 -27.81 -13.44 6.88
N GLU A 550 -28.83 -12.62 7.14
CA GLU A 550 -28.83 -11.22 6.71
C GLU A 550 -27.68 -10.44 7.34
N ASP A 551 -27.41 -10.69 8.63
CA ASP A 551 -26.31 -10.09 9.39
C ASP A 551 -24.94 -10.32 8.71
N VAL A 552 -24.69 -11.57 8.28
CA VAL A 552 -23.45 -11.94 7.59
C VAL A 552 -23.37 -11.25 6.24
N ASN A 553 -24.45 -11.21 5.47
CA ASN A 553 -24.49 -10.55 4.16
C ASN A 553 -24.20 -9.04 4.26
N GLU A 554 -24.75 -8.38 5.28
CA GLU A 554 -24.49 -6.96 5.54
C GLU A 554 -23.03 -6.69 5.88
N VAL A 555 -22.43 -7.48 6.77
CA VAL A 555 -21.00 -7.34 7.13
C VAL A 555 -20.11 -7.59 5.92
N VAL A 556 -20.37 -8.63 5.13
CA VAL A 556 -19.59 -8.92 3.93
C VAL A 556 -19.70 -7.77 2.93
N ASN A 557 -20.92 -7.30 2.62
CA ASN A 557 -21.13 -6.18 1.69
C ASN A 557 -20.45 -4.88 2.12
N GLN A 558 -20.31 -4.64 3.42
CA GLN A 558 -19.60 -3.47 3.94
C GLN A 558 -18.08 -3.62 3.85
N ALA A 559 -17.57 -4.84 4.02
CA ALA A 559 -16.14 -5.12 4.10
C ALA A 559 -15.51 -5.54 2.77
N SER A 560 -16.28 -5.85 1.72
CA SER A 560 -15.78 -6.33 0.41
C SER A 560 -15.79 -5.28 -0.70
#